data_AF-A0A3G6ZPA1-F1
#
_entry.id   AF-A0A3G6ZPA1-F1
#
_cell.length_a   1.000
_cell.length_b   1.000
_cell.length_c   1.000
_cell.angle_alpha   90.00
_cell.angle_beta   90.00
_cell.angle_gamma   90.00
#
_symmetry.space_group_name_H-M   'P 1'
#
loop_
_entity.id
_entity.type
_entity.pdbx_description
1 polymer ?
#
loop_
_entity_poly.entity_id
_entity_poly.type
_entity_poly.pdbx_seq_one_letter_code
_entity_poly.pdbx_strand_id
1 'polypeptide(L)'
;MSNSFFGEAFSGRGGSASGWPMSNIAEAMDQLRSAFEKGVGSGSAPRMNRGDVRTAVLTLLLERPMHGYQIIQLIEERSGGSWKPSAGSVYPTLQLLADEGLIEATEADGRKTYSLTEGGIAEAEAAAERGAPWESGGASHRESPRMTALPKAGLDLAQAAAQVARSGSSAQVEEAVAVLEDARRRLYSILAQS
;
A
#
# COMPACT_ATOMS: atom_id res chain seq x y z
N MET A 1 -3.00 -48.87 41.56
CA MET A 1 -4.34 -48.92 42.19
C MET A 1 -4.53 -47.57 42.84
N SER A 2 -5.14 -46.59 42.18
CA SER A 2 -6.58 -46.43 41.86
C SER A 2 -7.04 -45.22 42.67
N ASN A 3 -7.29 -44.09 41.99
CA ASN A 3 -8.64 -43.52 41.75
C ASN A 3 -9.29 -42.99 43.04
N SER A 4 -10.02 -41.88 43.12
CA SER A 4 -10.47 -40.85 42.20
C SER A 4 -11.58 -40.10 42.95
N PHE A 5 -11.66 -38.77 42.80
CA PHE A 5 -12.90 -37.99 42.58
C PHE A 5 -13.88 -37.64 43.75
N PHE A 6 -14.18 -36.32 43.76
CA PHE A 6 -15.51 -35.65 43.83
C PHE A 6 -16.22 -35.31 45.15
N GLY A 7 -16.78 -34.08 45.16
CA GLY A 7 -17.75 -33.51 46.12
C GLY A 7 -17.16 -32.26 46.78
N GLU A 8 -17.65 -31.02 46.62
CA GLU A 8 -19.00 -30.49 46.45
C GLU A 8 -18.91 -29.15 45.69
N ALA A 9 -19.66 -29.00 44.60
CA ALA A 9 -20.96 -28.32 44.56
C ALA A 9 -20.87 -26.79 44.44
N PHE A 10 -21.06 -26.36 43.19
CA PHE A 10 -21.46 -25.03 42.78
C PHE A 10 -22.70 -24.57 43.55
N SER A 11 -22.60 -23.44 44.24
CA SER A 11 -23.72 -22.56 44.53
C SER A 11 -23.35 -21.16 44.04
N GLY A 12 -24.27 -20.58 43.26
CA GLY A 12 -23.94 -19.55 42.29
C GLY A 12 -23.81 -18.13 42.84
N ARG A 13 -23.34 -17.25 41.95
CA ARG A 13 -23.83 -15.87 41.88
C ARG A 13 -23.65 -15.36 40.45
N GLY A 14 -24.77 -15.16 39.76
CA GLY A 14 -24.80 -14.33 38.57
C GLY A 14 -24.38 -12.90 38.91
N GLY A 15 -23.72 -12.25 37.96
CA GLY A 15 -23.32 -10.86 38.09
C GLY A 15 -22.71 -10.32 36.80
N SER A 16 -23.55 -9.61 36.04
CA SER A 16 -23.20 -8.45 35.20
C SER A 16 -22.12 -8.62 34.13
N ALA A 17 -22.57 -8.68 32.87
CA ALA A 17 -21.79 -8.27 31.71
C ALA A 17 -21.52 -6.75 31.76
N SER A 18 -20.46 -6.33 32.45
CA SER A 18 -19.86 -4.99 32.28
C SER A 18 -18.51 -4.95 32.98
N GLY A 19 -17.42 -4.78 32.22
CA GLY A 19 -16.11 -4.64 32.85
C GLY A 19 -14.91 -4.82 31.95
N TRP A 20 -14.93 -4.26 30.74
CA TRP A 20 -13.67 -3.88 30.12
C TRP A 20 -13.41 -2.43 30.55
N PRO A 21 -12.39 -2.14 31.39
CA PRO A 21 -12.06 -0.78 31.75
C PRO A 21 -11.73 0.01 30.48
N MET A 22 -12.36 1.16 30.27
CA MET A 22 -12.14 2.00 29.08
C MET A 22 -10.67 2.41 28.89
N SER A 23 -9.87 2.38 29.97
CA SER A 23 -8.41 2.56 29.93
C SER A 23 -7.71 1.49 29.12
N ASN A 24 -8.15 0.23 29.24
CA ASN A 24 -7.54 -0.91 28.58
C ASN A 24 -7.95 -0.98 27.10
N ILE A 25 -9.13 -0.44 26.76
CA ILE A 25 -9.56 -0.29 25.36
C ILE A 25 -8.75 0.81 24.67
N ALA A 26 -8.52 1.95 25.33
CA ALA A 26 -7.66 3.00 24.78
C ALA A 26 -6.22 2.50 24.55
N GLU A 27 -5.68 1.76 25.52
CA GLU A 27 -4.33 1.19 25.46
C GLU A 27 -4.24 0.03 24.44
N ALA A 28 -5.26 -0.82 24.34
CA ALA A 28 -5.34 -1.85 23.30
C ALA A 28 -5.49 -1.23 21.90
N MET A 29 -6.23 -0.13 21.77
CA MET A 29 -6.35 0.62 20.52
C MET A 29 -5.08 1.39 20.17
N ASP A 30 -4.30 1.84 21.15
CA ASP A 30 -3.01 2.48 20.95
C ASP A 30 -1.91 1.46 20.61
N GLN A 31 -1.96 0.27 21.21
CA GLN A 31 -1.12 -0.86 20.82
C GLN A 31 -1.50 -1.39 19.44
N LEU A 32 -2.79 -1.45 19.11
CA LEU A 32 -3.27 -1.79 17.76
C LEU A 32 -2.85 -0.71 16.77
N ARG A 33 -2.98 0.58 17.11
CA ARG A 33 -2.52 1.72 16.30
C ARG A 33 -1.01 1.70 16.13
N SER A 34 -0.23 1.39 17.17
CA SER A 34 1.23 1.30 17.10
C SER A 34 1.70 0.07 16.33
N ALA A 35 0.98 -1.06 16.44
CA ALA A 35 1.17 -2.24 15.59
C ALA A 35 0.76 -1.96 14.13
N PHE A 36 -0.26 -1.12 13.93
CA PHE A 36 -0.65 -0.61 12.61
C PHE A 36 0.35 0.44 12.12
N GLU A 37 0.97 1.29 12.93
CA GLU A 37 1.99 2.23 12.47
C GLU A 37 3.33 1.54 12.20
N LYS A 38 3.65 0.47 12.94
CA LYS A 38 4.80 -0.40 12.66
C LYS A 38 4.55 -1.39 11.51
N GLY A 39 3.29 -1.71 11.21
CA GLY A 39 2.87 -2.59 10.10
C GLY A 39 2.33 -1.87 8.85
N VAL A 40 2.01 -0.59 8.98
CA VAL A 40 1.52 0.37 7.95
C VAL A 40 2.46 1.58 7.89
N GLY A 41 3.69 1.38 8.38
CA GLY A 41 4.86 2.15 7.97
C GLY A 41 5.13 1.88 6.49
N SER A 42 4.45 2.66 5.66
CA SER A 42 4.49 2.64 4.20
C SER A 42 3.67 1.51 3.54
N GLY A 43 2.45 1.87 3.12
CA GLY A 43 2.00 1.53 1.77
C GLY A 43 2.85 2.28 0.74
N SER A 44 4.19 2.24 0.86
CA SER A 44 5.05 2.72 -0.20
C SER A 44 4.83 1.75 -1.34
N ALA A 45 4.24 2.26 -2.42
CA ALA A 45 4.66 1.88 -3.75
C ALA A 45 6.13 1.46 -3.70
N PRO A 46 6.51 0.27 -4.23
CA PRO A 46 7.89 -0.19 -4.18
C PRO A 46 8.79 1.00 -4.49
N ARG A 47 9.75 1.29 -3.60
CA ARG A 47 10.69 2.39 -3.81
C ARG A 47 11.52 2.01 -5.02
N MET A 48 11.04 2.38 -6.20
CA MET A 48 11.68 2.10 -7.46
C MET A 48 13.05 2.77 -7.46
N ASN A 49 14.03 2.06 -7.99
CA ASN A 49 15.41 2.52 -7.94
C ASN A 49 15.61 3.68 -8.90
N ARG A 50 16.72 4.40 -8.75
CA ARG A 50 17.07 5.53 -9.63
C ARG A 50 17.05 5.16 -11.12
N GLY A 51 17.38 3.92 -11.46
CA GLY A 51 17.34 3.39 -12.83
C GLY A 51 15.92 3.33 -13.44
N ASP A 52 14.91 3.08 -12.61
CA ASP A 52 13.51 3.05 -13.04
C ASP A 52 13.01 4.47 -13.32
N VAL A 53 13.36 5.42 -12.45
CA VAL A 53 13.03 6.85 -12.68
C VAL A 53 13.67 7.36 -13.97
N ARG A 54 14.94 7.00 -14.22
CA ARG A 54 15.65 7.37 -15.45
C ARG A 54 14.94 6.85 -16.69
N THR A 55 14.66 5.54 -16.72
CA THR A 55 13.99 4.88 -17.85
C THR A 55 12.62 5.52 -18.12
N ALA A 56 11.84 5.74 -17.07
CA ALA A 56 10.54 6.41 -17.14
C ALA A 56 10.62 7.83 -17.73
N VAL A 57 11.59 8.64 -17.29
CA VAL A 57 11.79 10.00 -17.81
C VAL A 57 12.11 9.95 -19.31
N LEU A 58 13.06 9.11 -19.72
CA LEU A 58 13.47 9.00 -21.12
C LEU A 58 12.32 8.53 -22.02
N THR A 59 11.55 7.52 -21.57
CA THR A 59 10.39 7.03 -22.31
C THR A 59 9.33 8.12 -22.52
N LEU A 60 9.02 8.92 -21.48
CA LEU A 60 8.05 10.00 -21.64
C LEU A 60 8.57 11.12 -22.54
N LEU A 61 9.84 11.49 -22.42
CA LEU A 61 10.43 12.54 -23.25
C LEU A 61 10.60 12.15 -24.72
N LEU A 62 10.63 10.83 -25.01
CA LEU A 62 10.58 10.32 -26.38
C LEU A 62 9.26 10.63 -27.07
N GLU A 63 8.17 10.73 -26.31
CA GLU A 63 6.85 11.06 -26.87
C GLU A 63 6.70 12.55 -27.15
N ARG A 64 7.20 13.40 -26.23
CA ARG A 64 7.13 14.85 -26.35
C ARG A 64 7.97 15.56 -25.28
N PRO A 65 8.33 16.83 -25.50
CA PRO A 65 8.86 17.69 -24.44
C PRO A 65 7.86 17.89 -23.30
N MET A 66 8.34 17.87 -22.06
CA MET A 66 7.50 17.94 -20.85
C MET A 66 8.17 18.72 -19.71
N HIS A 67 7.34 19.23 -18.79
CA HIS A 67 7.80 19.76 -17.51
C HIS A 67 8.04 18.63 -16.49
N GLY A 68 8.96 18.85 -15.54
CA GLY A 68 9.27 17.85 -14.50
C GLY A 68 8.06 17.40 -13.68
N TYR A 69 7.11 18.29 -13.41
CA TYR A 69 5.88 17.92 -12.71
C TYR A 69 4.92 17.10 -13.59
N GLN A 70 4.83 17.40 -14.88
CA GLN A 70 4.02 16.60 -15.82
C GLN A 70 4.56 15.18 -15.93
N ILE A 71 5.88 15.00 -15.92
CA ILE A 71 6.54 13.70 -15.87
C ILE A 71 6.09 12.91 -14.64
N ILE A 72 6.10 13.53 -13.44
CA ILE A 72 5.64 12.89 -12.21
C ILE A 72 4.17 12.43 -12.34
N GLN A 73 3.30 13.31 -12.83
CA GLN A 73 1.88 13.01 -12.98
C GLN A 73 1.61 11.89 -13.98
N LEU A 74 2.27 11.91 -15.14
CA LEU A 74 2.10 10.88 -16.17
C LEU A 74 2.61 9.52 -15.71
N ILE A 75 3.68 9.47 -14.91
CA ILE A 75 4.16 8.21 -14.30
C ILE A 75 3.10 7.64 -13.33
N GLU A 76 2.51 8.48 -12.49
CA GLU A 76 1.42 8.07 -11.58
C GLU A 76 0.19 7.59 -12.36
N GLU A 77 -0.20 8.32 -13.40
CA GLU A 77 -1.34 7.96 -14.26
C GLU A 77 -1.12 6.62 -14.98
N ARG A 78 0.02 6.46 -15.66
CA ARG A 78 0.33 5.24 -16.43
C ARG A 78 0.56 4.02 -15.57
N SER A 79 0.99 4.21 -14.34
CA SER A 79 1.10 3.13 -13.35
C SER A 79 -0.24 2.79 -12.69
N GLY A 80 -1.34 3.46 -13.03
CA GLY A 80 -2.63 3.26 -12.37
C GLY A 80 -2.59 3.61 -10.88
N GLY A 81 -1.74 4.56 -10.50
CA GLY A 81 -1.49 4.96 -9.11
C GLY A 81 -0.57 4.02 -8.33
N SER A 82 -0.08 2.92 -8.93
CA SER A 82 0.84 1.99 -8.25
C SER A 82 2.23 2.58 -8.01
N TRP A 83 2.61 3.63 -8.75
CA TRP A 83 3.90 4.30 -8.61
C TRP A 83 3.80 5.81 -8.86
N LYS A 84 4.11 6.60 -7.83
CA LYS A 84 4.30 8.05 -7.94
C LYS A 84 5.72 8.43 -7.53
N PRO A 85 6.61 8.80 -8.44
CA PRO A 85 7.96 9.21 -8.07
C PRO A 85 7.92 10.57 -7.36
N SER A 86 8.78 10.74 -6.37
CA SER A 86 8.90 12.01 -5.66
C SER A 86 9.61 13.07 -6.51
N ALA A 87 9.35 14.35 -6.24
CA ALA A 87 10.15 15.45 -6.78
C ALA A 87 11.66 15.25 -6.48
N GLY A 88 12.00 14.80 -5.27
CA GLY A 88 13.37 14.51 -4.85
C GLY A 88 14.05 13.37 -5.60
N SER A 89 13.30 12.54 -6.34
CA SER A 89 13.85 11.53 -7.26
C SER A 89 13.89 11.99 -8.71
N VAL A 90 12.88 12.74 -9.16
CA VAL A 90 12.77 13.15 -10.58
C VAL A 90 13.73 14.30 -10.91
N TYR A 91 13.75 15.37 -10.13
CA TYR A 91 14.57 16.55 -10.48
C TYR A 91 16.08 16.26 -10.47
N PRO A 92 16.64 15.50 -9.51
CA PRO A 92 18.05 15.10 -9.59
C PRO A 92 18.34 14.18 -10.78
N THR A 93 17.36 13.38 -11.22
CA THR A 93 17.52 12.51 -12.40
C THR A 93 17.48 13.32 -13.69
N LEU A 94 16.62 14.33 -13.78
CA LEU A 94 16.61 15.29 -14.90
C LEU A 94 17.95 16.03 -14.99
N GLN A 95 18.48 16.49 -13.86
CA GLN A 95 19.80 17.13 -13.83
C GLN A 95 20.89 16.18 -14.33
N LEU A 96 20.92 14.94 -13.84
CA LEU A 96 21.88 13.93 -14.27
C LEU A 96 21.79 13.67 -15.80
N LEU A 97 20.58 13.52 -16.34
CA LEU A 97 20.37 13.31 -17.77
C LEU A 97 20.80 14.52 -18.61
N ALA A 98 20.65 15.74 -18.07
CA ALA A 98 21.11 16.95 -18.73
C ALA A 98 22.65 17.04 -18.70
N ASP A 99 23.26 16.70 -17.57
CA ASP A 99 24.72 16.66 -17.41
C ASP A 99 25.37 15.60 -18.32
N GLU A 100 24.68 14.49 -18.56
CA GLU A 100 25.06 13.46 -19.54
C GLU A 100 24.81 13.86 -21.00
N GLY A 101 24.16 15.00 -21.24
CA GLY A 101 23.83 15.48 -22.58
C GLY A 101 22.72 14.70 -23.29
N LEU A 102 21.91 13.92 -22.55
CA LEU A 102 20.79 13.15 -23.09
C LEU A 102 19.50 13.95 -23.17
N ILE A 103 19.36 14.97 -22.32
CA ILE A 103 18.25 15.92 -22.40
C ILE A 103 18.78 17.34 -22.41
N GLU A 104 17.99 18.25 -22.96
CA GLU A 104 18.18 19.69 -22.83
C GLU A 104 16.99 20.30 -22.09
N ALA A 105 17.21 21.45 -21.44
CA ALA A 105 16.18 22.19 -20.74
C ALA A 105 16.04 23.58 -21.35
N THR A 106 14.85 23.90 -21.85
CA THR A 106 14.49 25.24 -22.30
C THR A 106 13.62 25.91 -21.24
N GLU A 107 13.93 27.16 -20.90
CA GLU A 107 13.17 27.93 -19.92
C GLU A 107 12.30 28.98 -20.63
N ALA A 108 11.00 28.94 -20.36
CA ALA A 108 10.03 29.94 -20.81
C ALA A 108 9.07 30.26 -19.65
N ASP A 109 8.77 31.54 -19.44
CA ASP A 109 7.87 32.01 -18.38
C ASP A 109 8.20 31.45 -16.98
N GLY A 110 9.50 31.32 -16.67
CA GLY A 110 10.00 30.79 -15.40
C GLY A 110 9.77 29.28 -15.20
N ARG A 111 9.45 28.55 -16.28
CA ARG A 111 9.27 27.09 -16.25
C ARG A 111 10.21 26.40 -17.21
N LYS A 112 10.86 25.34 -16.71
CA LYS A 112 11.74 24.47 -17.50
C LYS A 112 10.93 23.39 -18.21
N THR A 113 11.12 23.28 -19.50
CA THR A 113 10.65 22.19 -20.36
C THR A 113 11.86 21.36 -20.77
N TYR A 114 11.77 20.04 -20.62
CA TYR A 114 12.84 19.11 -20.98
C TYR A 114 12.50 18.43 -22.31
N SER A 115 13.51 18.26 -23.16
CA SER A 115 13.44 17.53 -24.44
C SER A 115 14.66 16.62 -24.58
N LEU A 116 14.53 15.53 -25.34
CA LEU A 116 15.68 14.68 -25.68
C LEU A 116 16.60 15.41 -26.67
N THR A 117 17.91 15.20 -26.50
CA THR A 117 18.90 15.54 -27.54
C THR A 117 18.97 14.42 -28.58
N GLU A 118 19.71 14.61 -29.67
CA GLU A 118 19.97 13.54 -30.64
C GLU A 118 20.57 12.29 -29.96
N GLY A 119 21.51 12.47 -29.03
CA GLY A 119 22.07 11.36 -28.25
C GLY A 119 21.07 10.74 -27.26
N GLY A 120 20.16 11.55 -26.72
CA GLY A 120 19.07 11.10 -25.87
C GLY A 120 18.05 10.20 -26.56
N ILE A 121 17.77 10.44 -27.84
CA ILE A 121 16.81 9.65 -28.62
C ILE A 121 17.23 8.18 -28.68
N ALA A 122 18.49 7.90 -29.02
CA ALA A 122 18.99 6.52 -29.10
C ALA A 122 18.90 5.79 -27.75
N GLU A 123 19.24 6.46 -26.65
CA GLU A 123 19.13 5.89 -25.30
C GLU A 123 17.67 5.68 -24.89
N ALA A 124 16.78 6.61 -25.27
CA ALA A 124 15.35 6.51 -24.99
C ALA A 124 14.67 5.39 -25.80
N GLU A 125 15.07 5.17 -27.05
CA GLU A 125 14.63 4.03 -27.87
C GLU A 125 15.10 2.70 -27.24
N ALA A 126 16.37 2.60 -26.84
CA ALA A 126 16.89 1.45 -26.12
C ALA A 126 16.22 1.23 -24.75
N ALA A 127 15.76 2.30 -24.11
CA ALA A 127 14.94 2.24 -22.90
C ALA A 127 13.52 1.75 -23.19
N ALA A 128 12.92 2.18 -24.30
CA ALA A 128 11.60 1.73 -24.74
C ALA A 128 11.58 0.24 -25.10
N GLU A 129 12.64 -0.28 -25.72
CA GLU A 129 12.79 -1.72 -26.00
C GLU A 129 12.79 -2.59 -24.73
N ARG A 130 13.30 -2.05 -23.62
CA ARG A 130 13.26 -2.72 -22.30
C ARG A 130 11.88 -2.68 -21.64
N GLY A 131 10.94 -1.93 -22.21
CA GLY A 131 9.61 -1.69 -21.67
C GLY A 131 9.60 -0.60 -20.59
N ALA A 132 8.51 0.14 -20.50
CA ALA A 132 8.43 1.21 -19.52
C ALA A 132 8.34 0.64 -18.08
N PRO A 133 8.91 1.31 -17.07
CA PRO A 133 8.92 0.77 -15.70
C PRO A 133 7.51 0.59 -15.10
N TRP A 134 6.55 1.43 -15.50
CA TRP A 134 5.15 1.30 -15.11
C TRP A 134 4.43 0.14 -15.81
N GLU A 135 4.92 -0.32 -16.97
CA GLU A 135 4.43 -1.54 -17.63
C GLU A 135 4.94 -2.77 -16.89
N SER A 136 6.17 -2.73 -16.38
CA SER A 136 6.73 -3.80 -15.52
C SER A 136 6.04 -3.88 -14.15
N GLY A 137 5.47 -2.78 -13.66
CA GLY A 137 4.57 -2.76 -12.50
C GLY A 137 3.22 -3.47 -12.73
N GLY A 138 2.83 -3.65 -14.00
CA GLY A 138 1.69 -4.48 -14.42
C GLY A 138 2.09 -5.84 -15.05
N ALA A 139 3.33 -5.96 -15.52
CA ALA A 139 3.91 -7.12 -16.19
C ALA A 139 4.84 -7.95 -15.29
N SER A 140 4.89 -7.66 -13.99
CA SER A 140 5.23 -8.62 -12.93
C SER A 140 4.09 -9.64 -12.76
N HIS A 141 3.68 -10.27 -13.86
CA HIS A 141 2.71 -11.36 -13.90
C HIS A 141 3.31 -12.70 -13.41
N ARG A 142 4.12 -12.66 -12.35
CA ARG A 142 4.49 -13.80 -11.51
C ARG A 142 4.66 -13.47 -10.02
N GLU A 143 4.13 -12.35 -9.53
CA GLU A 143 3.75 -12.27 -8.11
C GLU A 143 2.25 -12.53 -7.99
N SER A 144 1.92 -13.62 -7.30
CA SER A 144 0.57 -14.18 -7.24
C SER A 144 -0.48 -13.12 -6.83
N PRO A 145 -1.66 -13.05 -7.48
CA PRO A 145 -2.82 -12.27 -7.00
C PRO A 145 -3.18 -12.54 -5.53
N ARG A 146 -2.73 -13.69 -5.00
CA ARG A 146 -2.86 -14.10 -3.60
C ARG A 146 -2.09 -13.21 -2.61
N MET A 147 -0.98 -12.59 -3.02
CA MET A 147 -0.06 -11.91 -2.11
C MET A 147 -0.52 -10.49 -1.73
N THR A 148 -1.38 -9.86 -2.53
CA THR A 148 -1.97 -8.54 -2.25
C THR A 148 -3.46 -8.60 -1.93
N ALA A 149 -4.18 -9.66 -2.31
CA ALA A 149 -5.61 -9.78 -2.07
C ALA A 149 -5.98 -9.92 -0.58
N LEU A 150 -5.23 -10.73 0.19
CA LEU A 150 -5.53 -10.94 1.61
C LEU A 150 -5.29 -9.69 2.47
N PRO A 151 -4.16 -8.96 2.34
CA PRO A 151 -3.98 -7.69 3.05
C PRO A 151 -5.06 -6.66 2.70
N LYS A 152 -5.40 -6.50 1.41
CA LYS A 152 -6.45 -5.57 0.97
C LYS A 152 -7.81 -5.92 1.56
N ALA A 153 -8.22 -7.18 1.48
CA ALA A 153 -9.49 -7.64 2.06
C ALA A 153 -9.53 -7.44 3.59
N GLY A 154 -8.40 -7.62 4.28
CA GLY A 154 -8.28 -7.32 5.70
C GLY A 154 -8.47 -5.84 6.03
N LEU A 155 -7.88 -4.94 5.24
CA LEU A 155 -8.06 -3.49 5.39
C LEU A 155 -9.51 -3.06 5.16
N ASP A 156 -10.14 -3.55 4.09
CA ASP A 156 -11.53 -3.23 3.76
C ASP A 156 -12.48 -3.69 4.88
N LEU A 157 -12.25 -4.89 5.45
CA LEU A 157 -13.00 -5.41 6.59
C LEU A 157 -12.80 -4.56 7.86
N ALA A 158 -11.56 -4.16 8.15
CA ALA A 158 -11.26 -3.30 9.30
C ALA A 158 -11.93 -1.92 9.17
N GLN A 159 -11.94 -1.35 7.96
CA GLN A 159 -12.61 -0.08 7.68
C GLN A 159 -14.13 -0.19 7.92
N ALA A 160 -14.76 -1.28 7.45
CA ALA A 160 -16.18 -1.53 7.67
C ALA A 160 -16.51 -1.69 9.17
N ALA A 161 -15.70 -2.46 9.91
CA ALA A 161 -15.86 -2.63 11.35
C ALA A 161 -15.72 -1.30 12.11
N ALA A 162 -14.73 -0.48 11.72
CA ALA A 162 -14.54 0.84 12.32
C ALA A 162 -15.69 1.81 12.02
N GLN A 163 -16.34 1.68 10.86
CA GLN A 163 -17.54 2.44 10.53
C GLN A 163 -18.70 2.05 11.45
N VAL A 164 -18.95 0.75 11.64
CA VAL A 164 -20.00 0.27 12.56
C VAL A 164 -19.72 0.73 13.99
N ALA A 165 -18.45 0.68 14.44
CA ALA A 165 -18.09 1.15 15.77
C ALA A 165 -18.32 2.66 15.98
N ARG A 166 -18.14 3.48 14.93
CA ARG A 166 -18.30 4.94 15.01
C ARG A 166 -19.76 5.40 14.93
N SER A 167 -20.59 4.73 14.13
CA SER A 167 -21.93 5.23 13.78
C SER A 167 -23.05 4.20 13.87
N GLY A 168 -22.76 2.96 14.29
CA GLY A 168 -23.75 1.89 14.41
C GLY A 168 -24.57 1.96 15.71
N SER A 169 -25.80 1.44 15.66
CA SER A 169 -26.60 1.18 16.87
C SER A 169 -26.02 0.02 17.69
N SER A 170 -26.45 -0.12 18.95
CA SER A 170 -26.02 -1.24 19.80
C SER A 170 -26.29 -2.61 19.16
N ALA A 171 -27.45 -2.77 18.52
CA ALA A 171 -27.81 -3.99 17.79
C ALA A 171 -26.88 -4.23 16.58
N GLN A 172 -26.51 -3.18 15.83
CA GLN A 172 -25.60 -3.30 14.70
C GLN A 172 -24.16 -3.62 15.13
N VAL A 173 -23.74 -3.12 16.29
CA VAL A 173 -22.43 -3.45 16.86
C VAL A 173 -22.40 -4.92 17.30
N GLU A 174 -23.44 -5.41 17.98
CA GLU A 174 -23.55 -6.83 18.35
C GLU A 174 -23.55 -7.75 17.12
N GLU A 175 -24.29 -7.39 16.08
CA GLU A 175 -24.32 -8.13 14.82
C GLU A 175 -22.94 -8.14 14.12
N ALA A 176 -22.26 -6.99 14.06
CA ALA A 176 -20.93 -6.91 13.46
C ALA A 176 -19.88 -7.74 14.23
N VAL A 177 -19.95 -7.78 15.56
CA VAL A 177 -19.09 -8.65 16.39
C VAL A 177 -19.33 -10.12 16.05
N ALA A 178 -20.59 -10.54 15.93
CA ALA A 178 -20.92 -11.92 15.57
C ALA A 178 -20.36 -12.30 14.18
N VAL A 179 -20.44 -11.39 13.20
CA VAL A 179 -19.88 -11.58 11.85
C VAL A 179 -18.35 -11.71 11.89
N LEU A 180 -17.66 -10.86 12.65
CA LEU A 180 -16.20 -10.91 12.76
C LEU A 180 -15.71 -12.19 13.46
N GLU A 181 -16.42 -12.65 14.48
CA GLU A 181 -16.14 -13.92 15.16
C GLU A 181 -16.30 -15.14 14.25
N ASP A 182 -17.35 -15.14 13.43
CA ASP A 182 -17.56 -16.20 12.43
C ASP A 182 -16.47 -16.16 11.34
N ALA A 183 -16.14 -14.97 10.83
CA ALA A 183 -15.05 -14.79 9.86
C ALA A 183 -13.70 -15.29 10.42
N ARG A 184 -13.37 -14.94 11.67
CA ARG A 184 -12.18 -15.43 12.38
C ARG A 184 -12.15 -16.95 12.44
N ARG A 185 -13.26 -17.59 12.84
CA ARG A 185 -13.37 -19.04 12.94
C ARG A 185 -13.16 -19.71 11.58
N ARG A 186 -13.76 -19.17 10.51
CA ARG A 186 -13.59 -19.69 9.13
C ARG A 186 -12.14 -19.58 8.66
N LEU A 187 -11.46 -18.46 8.94
CA LEU A 187 -10.05 -18.31 8.58
C LEU A 187 -9.16 -19.34 9.29
N TYR A 188 -9.37 -19.60 10.59
CA TYR A 188 -8.65 -20.66 11.29
C TYR A 188 -8.97 -22.06 10.76
N SER A 189 -10.20 -22.30 10.31
CA SER A 189 -10.55 -23.60 9.71
C SER A 189 -9.78 -23.91 8.43
N ILE A 190 -9.41 -22.87 7.66
CA ILE A 190 -8.57 -23.03 6.46
C ILE A 190 -7.18 -23.55 6.84
N LEU A 191 -6.59 -23.03 7.93
CA LEU A 191 -5.28 -23.48 8.44
C LEU A 191 -5.32 -24.88 9.07
N ALA A 192 -6.50 -25.34 9.49
CA ALA A 192 -6.69 -26.67 10.08
C ALA A 192 -6.95 -27.76 9.04
N GLN A 193 -7.24 -27.40 7.78
CA GLN A 193 -7.49 -28.32 6.66
C GLN A 193 -6.27 -28.51 5.75
N SER A 194 -5.17 -27.81 6.01
CA SER A 194 -3.91 -27.85 5.26
C SER A 194 -2.86 -28.74 5.89
#